data_AF-A0A7J4I8I5-F1
#
_entry.id   AF-A0A7J4I8I5-F1
#
_cell.length_a   1.000
_cell.length_b   1.000
_cell.length_c   1.000
_cell.angle_alpha   90.00
_cell.angle_beta   90.00
_cell.angle_gamma   90.00
#
_symmetry.space_group_name_H-M   'P 1'
#
loop_
_entity.id
_entity.type
_entity.pdbx_description
1 polymer ?
#
loop_
_entity_poly.entity_id
_entity_poly.type
_entity_poly.pdbx_seq_one_letter_code
_entity_poly.pdbx_strand_id
1 'polypeptide(L)'
;MSVNSEKLRPILLRALNKNQILLVRKLKYHRVLSRTQLLIEISHSGNVPLSTLKLNFKILKELGIISQNGRLTALGQNISWIIGD
;
A
#
# COMPACT_ATOMS: atom_id res chain seq x y z
N MET A 1 -22.25 8.61 -9.61
CA MET A 1 -21.66 7.67 -10.60
C MET A 1 -21.11 6.48 -9.84
N SER A 2 -21.63 5.27 -10.07
CA SER A 2 -21.07 4.04 -9.48
C SER A 2 -19.82 3.67 -10.27
N VAL A 3 -18.66 3.81 -9.65
CA VAL A 3 -17.40 3.34 -10.23
C VAL A 3 -17.37 1.82 -10.06
N ASN A 4 -17.39 1.07 -11.17
CA ASN A 4 -17.34 -0.39 -11.12
C ASN A 4 -15.93 -0.84 -10.71
N SER A 5 -15.80 -1.29 -9.46
CA SER A 5 -14.55 -1.75 -8.85
C SER A 5 -13.88 -2.88 -9.65
N GLU A 6 -14.66 -3.74 -10.31
CA GLU A 6 -14.12 -4.84 -11.13
C GLU A 6 -13.36 -4.32 -12.35
N LYS A 7 -13.83 -3.22 -12.95
CA LYS A 7 -13.14 -2.58 -14.08
C LYS A 7 -11.93 -1.75 -13.62
N LEU A 8 -11.96 -1.21 -12.41
CA LEU A 8 -10.82 -0.47 -11.85
C LEU A 8 -9.68 -1.35 -11.36
N ARG A 9 -9.98 -2.54 -10.84
CA ARG A 9 -8.97 -3.47 -10.31
C ARG A 9 -7.80 -3.71 -11.28
N PRO A 10 -8.00 -4.10 -12.55
CA PRO A 10 -6.87 -4.32 -13.47
C PRO A 10 -6.08 -3.04 -13.78
N ILE A 11 -6.71 -1.87 -13.75
CA ILE A 11 -6.03 -0.58 -13.96
C ILE A 11 -5.11 -0.28 -12.77
N LEU A 12 -5.64 -0.41 -11.55
CA LEU A 12 -4.87 -0.19 -10.32
C LEU A 12 -3.70 -1.18 -10.17
N LEU A 13 -3.91 -2.45 -10.52
CA LEU A 13 -2.85 -3.48 -10.50
C LEU A 13 -1.73 -3.23 -11.53
N ARG A 14 -1.99 -2.45 -12.59
CA ARG A 14 -0.98 -2.03 -13.58
C ARG A 14 -0.29 -0.73 -13.18
N ALA A 15 -1.02 0.18 -12.55
CA ALA A 15 -0.49 1.47 -12.10
C ALA A 15 0.40 1.34 -10.86
N LEU A 16 0.08 0.40 -9.95
CA LEU A 16 0.87 0.14 -8.76
C LEU A 16 1.81 -1.04 -8.99
N ASN A 17 3.08 -0.88 -8.63
CA ASN A 17 4.03 -1.98 -8.69
C ASN A 17 3.81 -3.00 -7.56
N LYS A 18 4.42 -4.19 -7.68
CA LYS A 18 4.25 -5.29 -6.72
C LYS A 18 4.57 -4.90 -5.26
N ASN A 19 5.58 -4.07 -5.03
CA ASN A 19 5.96 -3.63 -3.68
C ASN A 19 4.97 -2.60 -3.11
N GLN A 20 4.40 -1.74 -3.95
CA GLN A 20 3.34 -0.81 -3.56
C GLN A 20 2.06 -1.56 -3.18
N ILE A 21 1.66 -2.56 -3.99
CA ILE A 21 0.52 -3.43 -3.69
C ILE A 21 0.74 -4.16 -2.36
N LEU A 22 1.93 -4.73 -2.15
CA LEU A 22 2.29 -5.41 -0.91
C LEU A 22 2.17 -4.48 0.30
N LEU A 23 2.70 -3.24 0.20
CA LEU A 23 2.61 -2.24 1.27
C LEU A 23 1.15 -1.88 1.58
N VAL A 24 0.32 -1.63 0.56
CA VAL A 24 -1.10 -1.30 0.75
C VAL A 24 -1.84 -2.44 1.44
N ARG A 25 -1.64 -3.68 1.00
CA ARG A 25 -2.26 -4.87 1.61
C ARG A 25 -1.84 -5.06 3.06
N LYS A 26 -0.55 -4.91 3.37
CA LYS A 26 -0.05 -5.02 4.75
C LYS A 26 -0.59 -3.90 5.63
N LEU A 27 -0.63 -2.66 5.14
CA LEU A 27 -1.16 -1.52 5.89
C LEU A 27 -2.66 -1.63 6.20
N LYS A 28 -3.42 -2.39 5.41
CA LYS A 28 -4.84 -2.70 5.70
C LYS A 28 -5.01 -3.38 7.06
N TYR A 29 -4.10 -4.30 7.40
CA TYR A 29 -4.20 -5.17 8.58
C TYR A 29 -3.42 -4.66 9.79
N HIS A 30 -2.37 -3.87 9.60
CA HIS A 30 -1.50 -3.44 10.70
C HIS A 30 -1.82 -2.00 11.15
N ARG A 31 -2.71 -1.87 12.16
CA ARG A 31 -3.07 -0.56 12.76
C ARG A 31 -2.15 -0.09 13.89
N VAL A 32 -1.29 -0.97 14.41
CA VAL A 32 -0.54 -0.77 15.66
C VAL A 32 0.95 -0.50 15.44
N LEU A 33 1.53 -1.00 14.34
CA LEU A 33 2.97 -0.88 14.10
C LEU A 33 3.36 0.53 13.66
N SER A 34 4.51 1.00 14.15
CA SER A 34 5.16 2.18 13.57
C SER A 34 5.59 1.90 12.13
N ARG A 35 5.74 2.97 11.32
CA ARG A 35 6.25 2.88 9.94
C ARG A 35 7.49 1.99 9.85
N THR A 36 8.48 2.25 10.72
CA THR A 36 9.76 1.55 10.67
C THR A 36 9.61 0.06 10.98
N GLN A 37 8.82 -0.30 12.00
CA GLN A 37 8.57 -1.70 12.35
C GLN A 37 7.87 -2.45 11.21
N LEU A 38 6.85 -1.84 10.60
CA LEU A 38 6.16 -2.43 9.46
C LEU A 38 7.12 -2.67 8.28
N LEU A 39 7.95 -1.69 7.92
CA LEU A 39 8.89 -1.85 6.81
C LEU A 39 9.92 -2.95 7.09
N ILE A 40 10.38 -3.08 8.34
CA ILE A 40 11.29 -4.16 8.76
C ILE A 40 10.61 -5.52 8.64
N GLU A 41 9.37 -5.65 9.10
CA GLU A 41 8.60 -6.88 9.00
C GLU A 41 8.37 -7.30 7.54
N ILE A 42 7.96 -6.35 6.69
CA ILE A 42 7.74 -6.60 5.26
C ILE A 42 9.06 -6.98 4.57
N SER A 43 10.17 -6.34 4.96
CA SER A 43 11.50 -6.64 4.41
C SER A 43 11.90 -8.09 4.70
N HIS A 44 11.77 -8.52 5.96
CA HIS A 44 12.09 -9.88 6.37
C HIS A 44 11.15 -10.93 5.77
N SER A 45 9.85 -10.68 5.84
CA SER A 45 8.83 -11.65 5.39
C SER A 45 8.73 -11.77 3.87
N GLY A 46 8.99 -10.69 3.14
CA GLY A 46 8.84 -10.64 1.68
C GLY A 46 10.15 -10.70 0.89
N ASN A 47 11.30 -10.79 1.55
CA ASN A 47 12.63 -10.69 0.93
C ASN A 47 12.78 -9.45 0.03
N VAL A 48 12.27 -8.30 0.49
CA VAL A 48 12.35 -7.02 -0.23
C VAL A 48 13.30 -6.08 0.52
N PRO A 49 14.29 -5.45 -0.14
CA PRO A 49 15.20 -4.52 0.54
C PRO A 49 14.47 -3.35 1.22
N LEU A 50 14.92 -2.99 2.42
CA LEU A 50 14.37 -1.85 3.18
C LEU A 50 14.40 -0.52 2.40
N SER A 51 15.45 -0.28 1.62
CA SER A 51 15.58 0.91 0.76
C SER A 51 14.47 0.95 -0.30
N THR A 52 14.20 -0.17 -0.96
CA THR A 52 13.11 -0.34 -1.91
C THR A 52 11.76 -0.07 -1.27
N LEU A 53 11.52 -0.61 -0.07
CA LEU A 53 10.27 -0.37 0.65
C LEU A 53 10.12 1.09 1.08
N LYS A 54 11.19 1.76 1.54
CA LYS A 54 11.18 3.19 1.88
C LYS A 54 10.84 4.06 0.67
N LEU A 55 11.41 3.76 -0.49
CA LEU A 55 11.10 4.47 -1.74
C LEU A 55 9.62 4.30 -2.11
N ASN A 56 9.12 3.06 -2.13
CA ASN A 56 7.72 2.78 -2.47
C ASN A 56 6.74 3.41 -1.47
N PHE A 57 7.09 3.42 -0.18
CA PHE A 57 6.31 4.10 0.84
C PHE A 57 6.25 5.62 0.60
N LYS A 58 7.38 6.24 0.21
CA LYS A 58 7.42 7.67 -0.14
C LYS A 58 6.51 7.98 -1.33
N ILE A 59 6.56 7.17 -2.39
CA ILE A 59 5.71 7.33 -3.57
C ILE A 59 4.23 7.21 -3.19
N LEU A 60 3.85 6.19 -2.42
CA LEU A 60 2.45 6.01 -1.97
C LEU A 60 1.95 7.16 -1.11
N LYS A 61 2.85 7.80 -0.35
CA LYS A 61 2.54 9.00 0.43
C LYS A 61 2.32 10.22 -0.46
N GLU A 62 3.15 10.41 -1.49
CA GLU A 62 2.99 11.48 -2.49
C GLU A 62 1.69 11.33 -3.28
N LEU A 63 1.29 10.09 -3.59
CA LEU A 63 0.00 9.77 -4.22
C LEU A 63 -1.21 9.92 -3.28
N GLY A 64 -1.00 10.28 -2.01
CA GLY A 64 -2.07 10.43 -1.02
C GLY A 64 -2.73 9.11 -0.61
N ILE A 65 -2.13 7.96 -0.92
CA ILE A 65 -2.61 6.63 -0.53
C ILE A 65 -2.27 6.36 0.94
N ILE A 66 -1.10 6.83 1.37
CA ILE A 66 -0.60 6.74 2.74
C ILE A 66 -0.47 8.13 3.35
N SER A 67 -0.89 8.29 4.60
CA SER A 67 -0.77 9.53 5.37
C SER A 67 0.65 9.76 5.91
N GLN A 68 0.90 10.96 6.47
CA GLN A 68 2.15 11.31 7.13
C GLN A 68 2.53 10.34 8.26
N ASN A 69 1.54 9.84 9.02
CA ASN A 69 1.73 8.88 10.11
C ASN A 69 1.78 7.42 9.64
N GLY A 70 1.78 7.17 8.33
CA GLY A 70 1.96 5.84 7.77
C GLY A 70 0.74 4.93 7.85
N ARG A 71 -0.46 5.49 7.82
CA ARG A 71 -1.72 4.76 7.74
C ARG A 71 -2.33 4.93 6.35
N LEU A 72 -3.19 4.02 5.92
CA LEU A 72 -3.98 4.24 4.71
C LEU A 72 -4.92 5.44 4.91
N THR A 73 -4.96 6.34 3.93
CA THR A 73 -5.97 7.40 3.83
C THR A 73 -7.31 6.81 3.38
N ALA A 74 -8.37 7.62 3.27
CA ALA A 74 -9.63 7.17 2.68
C ALA A 74 -9.45 6.62 1.25
N LEU A 75 -8.63 7.29 0.43
CA LEU A 75 -8.24 6.81 -0.90
C LEU A 75 -7.52 5.46 -0.80
N GLY A 76 -6.55 5.35 0.10
CA GLY A 76 -5.78 4.11 0.28
C GLY A 76 -6.63 2.93 0.74
N GLN A 77 -7.63 3.17 1.61
CA GLN A 77 -8.59 2.15 2.00
C GLN A 77 -9.41 1.67 0.80
N ASN A 78 -9.96 2.59 0.00
CA ASN A 78 -10.73 2.23 -1.19
C ASN A 78 -9.90 1.43 -2.20
N ILE A 79 -8.66 1.86 -2.47
CA ILE A 79 -7.73 1.12 -3.33
C ILE A 79 -7.48 -0.27 -2.75
N SER A 80 -7.22 -0.38 -1.45
CA SER A 80 -6.98 -1.66 -0.79
C SER A 80 -8.16 -2.63 -0.91
N TRP A 81 -9.39 -2.13 -0.85
CA TRP A 81 -10.60 -2.94 -1.07
C TRP A 81 -10.72 -3.40 -2.52
N ILE A 82 -10.41 -2.53 -3.49
CA ILE A 82 -10.53 -2.84 -4.92
C ILE A 82 -9.47 -3.85 -5.38
N ILE A 83 -8.21 -3.71 -4.92
CA ILE A 83 -7.13 -4.62 -5.35
C ILE A 83 -7.24 -6.00 -4.70
N GLY A 84 -7.96 -6.11 -3.58
CA GLY A 84 -8.10 -7.33 -2.79
C GLY A 84 -6.79 -7.80 -2.16
N ASP A 85 -6.82 -8.95 -1.49
CA ASP A 85 -5.66 -9.59 -0.86
C ASP A 85 -4.72 -10.29 -1.85
#